data_AF-A0A1M6DG28-F1
#
_entry.id   AF-A0A1M6DG28-F1
#
_cell.length_a   1.000
_cell.length_b   1.000
_cell.length_c   1.000
_cell.angle_alpha   90.00
_cell.angle_beta   90.00
_cell.angle_gamma   90.00
#
_symmetry.space_group_name_H-M   'P 1'
#
loop_
_entity.id
_entity.type
_entity.pdbx_description
1 polymer ?
#
loop_
_entity_poly.entity_id
_entity_poly.type
_entity_poly.pdbx_seq_one_letter_code
_entity_poly.pdbx_strand_id
1 'polypeptide(L)'
;YENAIAERINGILKQEFDIAKNVKDFSLKRQLIVAAIKTYNNVRPHFSNHMLTPRQMHEQNKLKRKQYKSKKLNNDVIVQL
;
A
#
# COMPACT_ATOMS: atom_id res chain seq x y z
N TYR A 1 -14.06 -6.15 6.43
CA TYR A 1 -12.92 -5.81 5.56
C TYR A 1 -11.65 -6.28 6.29
N GLU A 2 -11.08 -7.43 5.90
CA GLU A 2 -10.17 -8.22 6.76
C GLU A 2 -8.67 -7.95 6.55
N ASN A 3 -8.28 -7.10 5.58
CA ASN A 3 -6.86 -6.90 5.24
C ASN A 3 -6.43 -5.43 5.26
N ALA A 4 -6.03 -4.96 6.44
CA ALA A 4 -5.52 -3.60 6.65
C ALA A 4 -4.30 -3.26 5.76
N ILE A 5 -3.52 -4.26 5.33
CA ILE A 5 -2.40 -4.05 4.40
C ILE A 5 -2.94 -3.71 3.01
N ALA A 6 -3.98 -4.42 2.55
CA ALA A 6 -4.61 -4.16 1.26
C ALA A 6 -5.25 -2.77 1.20
N GLU A 7 -5.93 -2.34 2.27
CA GLU A 7 -6.51 -0.99 2.34
C GLU A 7 -5.44 0.10 2.27
N ARG A 8 -4.31 -0.09 2.96
CA ARG A 8 -3.18 0.84 2.88
C ARG A 8 -2.57 0.89 1.48
N ILE A 9 -2.42 -0.26 0.81
CA ILE A 9 -1.93 -0.31 -0.58
C ILE A 9 -2.91 0.43 -1.50
N ASN A 10 -4.21 0.18 -1.37
CA ASN A 10 -5.24 0.84 -2.16
C ASN A 10 -5.26 2.36 -1.93
N GLY A 11 -5.07 2.81 -0.68
CA GLY A 11 -4.95 4.22 -0.35
C GLY A 11 -3.76 4.89 -1.06
N ILE A 12 -2.58 4.27 -0.98
CA ILE A 12 -1.37 4.76 -1.67
C ILE A 12 -1.58 4.82 -3.17
N LEU A 13 -2.12 3.76 -3.77
CA LEU A 13 -2.36 3.72 -5.21
C LEU A 13 -3.32 4.83 -5.65
N LYS A 14 -4.41 5.06 -4.91
CA LYS A 14 -5.38 6.13 -5.20
C LYS A 14 -4.78 7.52 -5.04
N GLN A 15 -3.96 7.75 -4.01
CA GLN A 15 -3.38 9.07 -3.71
C GLN A 15 -2.21 9.43 -4.64
N GLU A 16 -1.35 8.48 -4.99
CA GLU A 16 -0.10 8.77 -5.72
C GLU A 16 -0.21 8.60 -7.23
N PHE A 17 -1.11 7.74 -7.72
CA PHE A 17 -1.22 7.43 -9.15
C PHE A 17 -2.46 8.02 -9.81
N ASP A 18 -3.21 8.83 -9.07
CA ASP A 18 -4.38 9.57 -9.58
C ASP A 18 -5.47 8.67 -10.22
N ILE A 19 -5.42 7.37 -9.93
CA ILE A 19 -6.37 6.37 -10.44
C ILE A 19 -7.78 6.53 -9.87
N ALA A 20 -7.91 7.40 -8.85
CA ALA A 20 -9.18 7.80 -8.28
C ALA A 20 -9.94 8.80 -9.18
N LYS A 21 -9.29 9.43 -10.17
CA LYS A 21 -9.97 10.32 -11.11
C LYS A 21 -11.01 9.58 -11.94
N ASN A 22 -12.07 10.32 -12.28
CA ASN A 22 -13.13 9.84 -13.15
C ASN A 22 -12.64 9.79 -14.60
N VAL A 23 -12.17 8.62 -15.01
CA VAL A 23 -11.90 8.30 -16.41
C VAL A 23 -13.17 7.71 -17.02
N LYS A 24 -13.66 8.32 -18.11
CA LYS A 24 -14.89 7.87 -18.81
C LYS A 24 -14.71 6.52 -19.50
N ASP A 25 -13.50 6.23 -19.97
CA ASP A 25 -13.16 5.00 -20.67
C ASP A 25 -12.65 3.92 -19.69
N PHE A 26 -13.35 2.78 -19.68
CA PHE A 26 -13.02 1.66 -18.79
C PHE A 26 -11.70 0.97 -19.18
N SER A 27 -11.40 0.85 -20.47
CA SER A 27 -10.18 0.23 -20.97
C SER A 27 -8.95 1.04 -20.55
N LEU A 28 -9.02 2.36 -20.73
CA LEU A 28 -7.98 3.29 -20.29
C LEU A 28 -7.79 3.24 -18.77
N LYS A 29 -8.89 3.22 -18.01
CA LYS A 29 -8.82 3.11 -16.54
C LYS A 29 -8.13 1.81 -16.11
N ARG A 30 -8.45 0.69 -16.76
CA ARG A 30 -7.80 -0.59 -16.50
C ARG A 30 -6.29 -0.54 -16.80
N GLN A 31 -5.89 0.07 -17.92
CA GLN A 31 -4.48 0.24 -18.26
C GLN A 31 -3.73 1.10 -17.24
N LEU A 32 -4.33 2.20 -16.78
CA LEU A 32 -3.77 3.06 -15.74
C LEU A 32 -3.57 2.31 -14.42
N ILE A 33 -4.56 1.51 -14.00
CA ILE A 33 -4.45 0.69 -12.78
C ILE A 33 -3.33 -0.34 -12.91
N VAL A 34 -3.22 -1.03 -14.06
CA VAL A 34 -2.14 -2.00 -14.31
C VAL A 34 -0.78 -1.30 -14.28
N ALA A 35 -0.66 -0.12 -14.89
CA ALA A 35 0.56 0.67 -14.87
C ALA A 35 0.93 1.10 -13.45
N ALA A 36 -0.04 1.59 -12.66
CA ALA A 36 0.15 1.99 -11.26
C ALA A 36 0.64 0.81 -10.40
N ILE A 37 0.01 -0.36 -10.52
CA ILE A 37 0.42 -1.59 -9.82
C ILE A 37 1.86 -1.99 -10.23
N LYS A 38 2.17 -1.92 -11.52
CA LYS A 38 3.51 -2.27 -12.03
C LYS A 38 4.57 -1.32 -11.46
N THR A 39 4.30 -0.02 -11.44
CA THR A 39 5.22 0.98 -10.87
C THR A 39 5.38 0.81 -9.37
N TYR A 40 4.28 0.58 -8.63
CA TYR A 40 4.33 0.32 -7.19
C TYR A 40 5.20 -0.89 -6.83
N ASN A 41 5.08 -1.98 -7.60
CA ASN A 41 5.76 -3.26 -7.34
C ASN A 41 7.21 -3.32 -7.82
N ASN A 42 7.56 -2.63 -8.90
CA ASN A 42 8.88 -2.79 -9.55
C ASN A 42 9.77 -1.55 -9.48
N VAL A 43 9.20 -0.35 -9.31
CA VAL A 43 9.95 0.91 -9.42
C VAL A 43 9.99 1.64 -8.08
N ARG A 44 8.88 1.67 -7.34
CA ARG A 44 8.78 2.43 -6.08
C ARG A 44 9.53 1.71 -4.95
N PRO A 45 10.61 2.27 -4.40
CA PRO A 45 11.23 1.75 -3.18
C PRO A 45 10.35 2.09 -1.97
N HIS A 46 10.26 1.18 -1.00
CA HIS A 46 9.43 1.39 0.20
C HIS A 46 10.30 1.39 1.45
N PHE A 47 10.10 2.38 2.32
CA PHE A 47 10.83 2.46 3.58
C PHE A 47 10.61 1.23 4.48
N SER A 48 9.39 0.68 4.48
CA SER A 48 9.07 -0.56 5.21
C SER A 48 9.81 -1.79 4.66
N ASN A 49 10.33 -1.71 3.44
CA ASN A 49 11.09 -2.75 2.75
C ASN A 49 12.59 -2.40 2.69
N HIS A 50 13.10 -1.54 3.60
CA HIS A 50 14.49 -1.09 3.60
C HIS A 50 14.90 -0.40 2.28
N MET A 51 13.99 0.38 1.70
CA MET A 51 14.19 1.06 0.41
C MET A 51 14.32 0.11 -0.79
N LEU A 52 13.91 -1.15 -0.64
CA LEU A 52 13.71 -2.07 -1.76
C LEU A 52 12.30 -1.94 -2.32
N THR A 53 12.14 -2.30 -3.59
CA THR A 53 10.81 -2.44 -4.20
C THR A 53 10.11 -3.69 -3.67
N PRO A 54 8.76 -3.77 -3.72
CA PRO A 54 8.04 -4.94 -3.23
C PRO A 54 8.50 -6.24 -3.91
N ARG A 55 8.79 -6.18 -5.22
CA ARG A 55 9.35 -7.32 -5.97
C ARG A 55 10.73 -7.72 -5.45
N GLN A 56 11.65 -6.76 -5.31
CA GLN A 56 12.99 -7.04 -4.78
C GLN A 56 12.94 -7.63 -3.37
N MET A 57 12.06 -7.11 -2.51
CA MET A 57 11.86 -7.63 -1.15
C MET A 57 11.28 -9.05 -1.16
N HIS A 58 10.44 -9.38 -2.13
CA HIS A 58 9.82 -10.70 -2.29
C HIS A 58 10.79 -11.74 -2.85
N GLU A 59 11.67 -11.35 -3.77
CA GLU A 59 12.68 -12.23 -4.40
C GLU A 59 13.81 -12.59 -3.42
N GLN A 60 14.05 -11.77 -2.39
CA GLN A 60 15.06 -12.02 -1.38
C GLN A 60 14.45 -12.62 -0.09
N ASN A 61 15.25 -13.38 0.68
CA ASN A 61 14.82 -14.01 1.96
C ASN A 61 15.66 -13.59 3.18
N LYS A 62 16.57 -12.63 3.02
CA LYS A 62 17.53 -12.21 4.06
C LYS A 62 16.95 -11.13 4.98
N LEU A 63 16.26 -10.15 4.40
CA LEU A 63 15.66 -9.02 5.09
C LEU A 63 14.19 -9.28 5.37
N LYS A 64 13.75 -8.95 6.59
CA LYS A 64 12.33 -8.93 6.94
C LYS A 64 11.80 -7.49 6.78
N ARG A 65 10.58 -7.38 6.26
CA ARG A 65 9.82 -6.12 6.23
C ARG A 65 9.69 -5.55 7.64
N LYS A 66 9.84 -4.23 7.77
CA LYS A 66 9.51 -3.48 9.00
C LYS A 66 8.01 -3.60 9.28
N GLN A 67 7.68 -4.09 10.48
CA GLN A 67 6.31 -4.13 10.97
C GLN A 67 6.13 -3.05 12.03
N TYR A 68 5.04 -2.31 11.93
CA TYR A 68 4.66 -1.30 12.91
C TYR A 68 3.48 -1.87 13.66
N LYS A 69 3.74 -2.45 14.85
CA LYS A 69 2.66 -2.82 15.77
C LYS A 69 2.04 -1.51 16.26
N SER A 70 0.73 -1.36 16.16
CA SER A 70 0.07 -0.36 16.99
C SER A 70 0.30 -0.75 18.45
N LYS A 71 0.58 0.23 19.32
CA LYS A 71 0.40 0.00 20.76
C LYS A 71 -1.03 -0.51 20.94
N LYS A 72 -1.22 -1.61 21.65
CA LYS A 72 -2.54 -1.90 22.22
C LYS A 72 -2.89 -0.68 23.06
N LEU A 73 -3.87 0.10 22.64
CA LEU A 73 -4.59 0.94 23.57
C LEU A 73 -5.21 -0.06 24.55
N ASN A 74 -4.60 -0.23 25.72
CA ASN A 74 -5.31 -0.84 26.83
C ASN A 74 -6.56 0.01 27.04
N ASN A 75 -7.68 -0.66 27.25
CA ASN A 75 -9.04 -0.14 27.15
C ASN A 75 -9.39 0.92 28.23
N ASP A 76 -8.41 1.58 28.84
CA ASP A 76 -8.55 2.35 30.09
C ASP A 76 -8.90 3.82 29.90
N VAL A 77 -9.14 4.29 28.67
CA VAL A 77 -9.65 5.65 28.48
C VAL A 77 -10.72 5.68 27.40
N ILE A 78 -11.87 5.07 27.69
CA ILE A 78 -13.13 5.54 27.12
C ILE A 78 -13.40 6.90 27.78
N VAL A 79 -12.95 8.00 27.15
CA VAL A 79 -13.54 9.30 27.45
C VAL A 79 -14.96 9.25 26.89
N GLN A 80 -15.93 9.18 27.79
CA GLN A 80 -17.33 9.44 27.49
C GLN A 80 -17.44 10.87 26.95
N LEU A 81 -17.99 11.01 25.75
CA LEU A 81 -18.58 12.26 25.26
C LEU A 81 -20.09 12.14 25.38
#